data_AF-A0A8C2CRL8-F1
#
_entry.id   AF-A0A8C2CRL8-F1
#
_cell.length_a   1.000
_cell.length_b   1.000
_cell.length_c   1.000
_cell.angle_alpha   90.00
_cell.angle_beta   90.00
_cell.angle_gamma   90.00
#
_symmetry.space_group_name_H-M   'P 1'
#
loop_
_entity.id
_entity.type
_entity.pdbx_description
1 polymer ?
#
loop_
_entity_poly.entity_id
_entity_poly.type
_entity_poly.pdbx_seq_one_letter_code
_entity_poly.pdbx_strand_id
1 'polypeptide(L)'
;MKGDCVTLYTVYKKSHQDRIRWYYNDIRLTQITGDLCKICTDEQCGEIFRDRLELDNQTGSLTITSIITSDAGLYKLKIFNSPSSEKIFNVTVHDFEKKTVTARERETVTLCTGVVQNPDDLTWYFNDTLIAEINGHPNEICTDVQCKDGDERFRDRLKLDNQTGSLTITNTRNTDSGLYQLKINSSRFSIIKSFSVTVFGEYNLVIQWLVISSYFYWSFQASASDFYLLLQYFYWLCIFSNIFLCWVLLKT
;
A
#
# COMPACT_ATOMS: atom_id res chain seq x y z
N MET A 1 -5.23 -9.67 3.10
CA MET A 1 -4.36 -8.64 2.49
C MET A 1 -4.83 -8.43 1.06
N LYS A 2 -4.40 -7.36 0.37
CA LYS A 2 -4.71 -7.23 -1.07
C LYS A 2 -4.30 -8.50 -1.82
N GLY A 3 -5.19 -9.03 -2.65
CA GLY A 3 -5.01 -10.29 -3.37
C GLY A 3 -5.46 -11.54 -2.61
N ASP A 4 -5.67 -11.46 -1.29
CA ASP A 4 -6.17 -12.60 -0.51
C ASP A 4 -7.69 -12.71 -0.56
N CYS A 5 -8.22 -13.84 -0.08
CA CYS A 5 -9.64 -13.97 0.23
C CYS A 5 -9.95 -13.54 1.68
N VAL A 6 -11.16 -13.05 1.90
CA VAL A 6 -11.70 -12.77 3.24
C VAL A 6 -13.07 -13.41 3.39
N THR A 7 -13.32 -14.05 4.53
CA THR A 7 -14.62 -14.66 4.86
C THR A 7 -15.28 -13.92 6.01
N LEU A 8 -16.49 -13.44 5.79
CA LEU A 8 -17.35 -12.79 6.77
C LEU A 8 -18.27 -13.81 7.42
N TYR A 9 -17.84 -14.32 8.58
CA TYR A 9 -18.57 -15.35 9.31
C TYR A 9 -19.84 -14.81 9.97
N THR A 10 -20.98 -15.37 9.60
CA THR A 10 -22.29 -15.09 10.22
C THR A 10 -22.40 -15.72 11.61
N VAL A 11 -21.78 -16.90 11.82
CA VAL A 11 -21.92 -17.78 12.99
C VAL A 11 -23.38 -18.24 13.21
N TYR A 12 -24.21 -18.18 12.17
CA TYR A 12 -25.63 -18.53 12.23
C TYR A 12 -25.91 -19.89 11.59
N LYS A 13 -26.66 -20.76 12.28
CA LYS A 13 -27.20 -21.99 11.69
C LYS A 13 -28.53 -21.65 11.03
N LYS A 14 -28.54 -21.68 9.69
CA LYS A 14 -29.70 -21.37 8.86
C LYS A 14 -30.84 -22.38 9.07
N SER A 15 -32.07 -21.87 9.17
CA SER A 15 -33.34 -22.60 9.08
C SER A 15 -33.91 -22.49 7.64
N HIS A 16 -34.76 -23.44 7.25
CA HIS A 16 -35.32 -23.54 5.88
C HIS A 16 -36.17 -22.32 5.47
N GLN A 17 -36.65 -21.54 6.44
CA GLN A 17 -37.46 -20.34 6.19
C GLN A 17 -36.64 -19.04 6.19
N ASP A 18 -35.35 -19.11 6.49
CA ASP A 18 -34.53 -17.92 6.66
C ASP A 18 -34.14 -17.32 5.32
N ARG A 19 -34.31 -16.00 5.24
CA ARG A 19 -33.86 -15.20 4.11
C ARG A 19 -32.71 -14.34 4.56
N ILE A 20 -31.55 -14.57 3.96
CA ILE A 20 -30.31 -13.86 4.26
C ILE A 20 -29.98 -12.95 3.08
N ARG A 21 -29.63 -11.70 3.36
CA ARG A 21 -29.14 -10.76 2.34
C ARG A 21 -27.86 -10.10 2.81
N TRP A 22 -26.91 -10.01 1.89
CA TRP A 22 -25.70 -9.21 2.07
C TRP A 22 -25.81 -7.90 1.29
N TYR A 23 -25.30 -6.85 1.90
CA TYR A 23 -25.23 -5.51 1.32
C TYR A 23 -23.80 -4.98 1.45
N TYR A 24 -23.35 -4.23 0.45
CA TYR A 24 -22.12 -3.44 0.45
C TYR A 24 -22.47 -2.00 0.13
N ASN A 25 -22.15 -1.07 1.04
CA ASN A 25 -22.55 0.34 0.91
C ASN A 25 -24.05 0.51 0.55
N ASP A 26 -24.91 -0.28 1.21
CA ASP A 26 -26.37 -0.35 1.00
C ASP A 26 -26.84 -0.88 -0.37
N ILE A 27 -25.92 -1.28 -1.26
CA ILE A 27 -26.21 -2.02 -2.49
C ILE A 27 -26.28 -3.52 -2.16
N ARG A 28 -27.35 -4.20 -2.60
CA ARG A 28 -27.51 -5.64 -2.36
C ARG A 28 -26.47 -6.42 -3.17
N LEU A 29 -25.74 -7.33 -2.53
CA LEU A 29 -24.74 -8.20 -3.17
C LEU A 29 -25.30 -9.60 -3.48
N THR A 30 -25.86 -10.26 -2.48
CA THR A 30 -26.32 -11.65 -2.59
C THR A 30 -27.59 -11.89 -1.78
N GLN A 31 -28.32 -12.95 -2.15
CA GLN A 31 -29.50 -13.38 -1.40
C GLN A 31 -29.55 -14.90 -1.31
N ILE A 32 -29.82 -15.40 -0.10
CA ILE A 32 -30.21 -16.79 0.14
C ILE A 32 -31.69 -16.81 0.48
N THR A 33 -32.45 -17.72 -0.12
CA THR A 33 -33.87 -17.95 0.20
C THR A 33 -34.14 -19.45 0.17
N GLY A 34 -34.43 -20.05 1.33
CA GLY A 34 -34.46 -21.51 1.44
C GLY A 34 -33.12 -22.10 1.03
N ASP A 35 -33.10 -23.20 0.28
CA ASP A 35 -31.86 -23.88 -0.16
C ASP A 35 -31.18 -23.22 -1.37
N LEU A 36 -31.85 -22.26 -1.99
CA LEU A 36 -31.34 -21.56 -3.16
C LEU A 36 -30.46 -20.39 -2.74
N CYS A 37 -29.18 -20.49 -3.11
CA CYS A 37 -28.23 -19.38 -3.10
C CYS A 37 -28.30 -18.67 -4.46
N LYS A 38 -28.77 -17.42 -4.48
CA LYS A 38 -28.72 -16.58 -5.68
C LYS A 38 -27.72 -15.45 -5.44
N ILE A 39 -26.57 -15.54 -6.10
CA ILE A 39 -25.70 -14.37 -6.30
C ILE A 39 -26.53 -13.37 -7.09
N CYS A 40 -26.60 -12.11 -6.64
CA CYS A 40 -27.47 -11.17 -7.30
C CYS A 40 -26.93 -10.81 -8.68
N THR A 41 -27.69 -11.14 -9.73
CA THR A 41 -27.32 -10.94 -11.14
C THR A 41 -28.22 -9.90 -11.84
N ASP A 42 -29.10 -9.23 -11.10
CA ASP A 42 -30.11 -8.32 -11.64
C ASP A 42 -29.55 -6.87 -11.71
N GLU A 43 -30.13 -5.96 -12.51
CA GLU A 43 -29.68 -4.55 -12.70
C GLU A 43 -29.47 -3.74 -11.40
N GLN A 44 -30.04 -4.19 -10.28
CA GLN A 44 -29.90 -3.58 -8.95
C GLN A 44 -28.58 -3.93 -8.25
N CYS A 45 -27.80 -4.85 -8.81
CA CYS A 45 -26.58 -5.36 -8.23
C CYS A 45 -25.42 -4.86 -9.08
N GLY A 46 -24.69 -3.88 -8.53
CA GLY A 46 -23.53 -3.32 -9.23
C GLY A 46 -22.53 -4.42 -9.56
N GLU A 47 -21.92 -4.36 -10.74
CA GLU A 47 -20.93 -5.34 -11.24
C GLU A 47 -19.60 -5.33 -10.46
N ILE A 48 -19.60 -4.84 -9.23
CA ILE A 48 -18.44 -4.49 -8.43
C ILE A 48 -17.61 -5.74 -8.05
N PHE A 49 -18.27 -6.90 -7.93
CA PHE A 49 -17.64 -8.15 -7.50
C PHE A 49 -17.97 -9.34 -8.41
N ARG A 50 -18.16 -9.11 -9.72
CA ARG A 50 -18.33 -10.22 -10.68
C ARG A 50 -17.19 -11.22 -10.50
N ASP A 51 -17.55 -12.50 -10.38
CA ASP A 51 -16.66 -13.65 -10.28
C ASP A 51 -15.75 -13.70 -9.03
N ARG A 52 -15.99 -12.84 -8.02
CA ARG A 52 -15.19 -12.79 -6.78
C ARG A 52 -15.98 -13.05 -5.51
N LEU A 53 -17.29 -13.29 -5.60
CA LEU A 53 -18.14 -13.57 -4.43
C LEU A 53 -18.51 -15.04 -4.37
N GLU A 54 -18.25 -15.64 -3.23
CA GLU A 54 -18.69 -16.98 -2.87
C GLU A 54 -19.56 -16.90 -1.61
N LEU A 55 -20.67 -17.63 -1.59
CA LEU A 55 -21.59 -17.60 -0.47
C LEU A 55 -21.91 -19.03 -0.02
N ASP A 56 -21.61 -19.32 1.25
CA ASP A 56 -21.89 -20.60 1.87
C ASP A 56 -23.41 -20.72 2.13
N ASN A 57 -24.05 -21.72 1.53
CA ASN A 57 -25.51 -21.91 1.65
C ASN A 57 -25.95 -22.43 3.03
N GLN A 58 -25.04 -23.03 3.81
CA GLN A 58 -25.32 -23.67 5.09
C GLN A 58 -25.20 -22.66 6.23
N THR A 59 -24.13 -21.86 6.21
CA THR A 59 -23.86 -20.85 7.24
C THR A 59 -24.33 -19.45 6.85
N GLY A 60 -24.46 -19.16 5.55
CA GLY A 60 -24.71 -17.82 5.04
C GLY A 60 -23.47 -16.91 5.05
N SER A 61 -22.28 -17.46 5.31
CA SER A 61 -21.01 -16.72 5.32
C SER A 61 -20.62 -16.30 3.92
N LEU A 62 -20.24 -15.02 3.78
CA LEU A 62 -19.80 -14.44 2.51
C LEU A 62 -18.28 -14.48 2.43
N THR A 63 -17.74 -15.09 1.39
CA THR A 63 -16.34 -15.05 1.03
C THR A 63 -16.14 -14.14 -0.17
N ILE A 64 -15.18 -13.23 -0.07
CA ILE A 64 -14.75 -12.36 -1.15
C ILE A 64 -13.34 -12.82 -1.52
N THR A 65 -13.15 -13.24 -2.77
CA THR A 65 -11.85 -13.68 -3.28
C THR A 65 -11.11 -12.50 -3.92
N SER A 66 -9.77 -12.56 -3.88
CA SER A 66 -8.90 -11.56 -4.53
C SER A 66 -9.27 -10.12 -4.16
N ILE A 67 -9.24 -9.80 -2.86
CA ILE A 67 -9.66 -8.50 -2.35
C ILE A 67 -8.74 -7.38 -2.86
N ILE A 68 -9.31 -6.28 -3.32
CA ILE A 68 -8.60 -5.08 -3.77
C ILE A 68 -8.89 -3.91 -2.83
N THR A 69 -8.10 -2.83 -2.92
CA THR A 69 -8.24 -1.69 -2.00
C THR A 69 -9.61 -1.00 -2.09
N SER A 70 -10.30 -1.08 -3.22
CA SER A 70 -11.65 -0.53 -3.41
C SER A 70 -12.76 -1.41 -2.83
N ASP A 71 -12.46 -2.63 -2.38
CA ASP A 71 -13.42 -3.51 -1.73
C ASP A 71 -13.53 -3.22 -0.23
N ALA A 72 -12.66 -2.37 0.31
CA ALA A 72 -12.70 -1.92 1.69
C ALA A 72 -14.01 -1.15 1.95
N GLY A 73 -14.72 -1.48 3.01
CA GLY A 73 -16.01 -0.86 3.29
C GLY A 73 -16.87 -1.60 4.30
N LEU A 74 -18.11 -1.12 4.44
CA LEU A 74 -19.10 -1.72 5.33
C LEU A 74 -19.92 -2.78 4.59
N TYR A 75 -19.86 -3.99 5.11
CA TYR A 75 -20.67 -5.12 4.69
C TYR A 75 -21.75 -5.38 5.73
N LYS A 76 -23.00 -5.44 5.29
CA LYS A 76 -24.17 -5.53 6.16
C LYS A 76 -24.92 -6.81 5.86
N LEU A 77 -25.05 -7.66 6.86
CA LEU A 77 -25.83 -8.88 6.85
C LEU A 77 -27.21 -8.59 7.44
N LYS A 78 -28.27 -8.91 6.71
CA LYS A 78 -29.65 -8.88 7.21
C LYS A 78 -30.30 -10.26 7.09
N ILE A 79 -30.83 -10.75 8.20
CA ILE A 79 -31.61 -11.99 8.26
C ILE A 79 -33.06 -11.62 8.57
N PHE A 80 -33.98 -11.89 7.65
CA PHE A 80 -35.35 -11.34 7.69
C PHE A 80 -36.32 -12.12 8.61
N ASN A 81 -35.97 -13.34 9.01
CA ASN A 81 -36.83 -14.19 9.83
C ASN A 81 -36.52 -14.08 11.34
N SER A 82 -35.58 -13.20 11.71
CA SER A 82 -35.28 -12.88 13.10
C SER A 82 -35.21 -11.36 13.23
N PRO A 83 -36.05 -10.74 14.10
CA PRO A 83 -36.29 -9.29 14.12
C PRO A 83 -35.08 -8.44 14.55
N SER A 84 -33.94 -9.05 14.89
CA SER A 84 -32.77 -8.37 15.48
C SER A 84 -31.41 -8.82 14.93
N SER A 85 -31.36 -9.64 13.88
CA SER A 85 -30.10 -10.13 13.31
C SER A 85 -29.63 -9.29 12.11
N GLU A 86 -29.30 -8.03 12.39
CA GLU A 86 -28.43 -7.24 11.53
C GLU A 86 -27.00 -7.32 12.08
N LYS A 87 -26.03 -7.63 11.23
CA LYS A 87 -24.61 -7.66 11.59
C LYS A 87 -23.83 -6.83 10.59
N ILE A 88 -23.05 -5.88 11.09
CA ILE A 88 -22.21 -5.02 10.27
C ILE A 88 -20.77 -5.48 10.44
N PHE A 89 -20.10 -5.66 9.31
CA PHE A 89 -18.69 -6.01 9.22
C PHE A 89 -17.96 -4.83 8.59
N ASN A 90 -16.93 -4.34 9.26
CA ASN A 90 -16.00 -3.38 8.70
C ASN A 90 -14.82 -4.16 8.10
N VAL A 91 -14.62 -4.05 6.80
CA VAL A 91 -13.53 -4.72 6.08
C VAL A 91 -12.41 -3.72 5.80
N THR A 92 -11.24 -4.03 6.35
CA THR A 92 -10.01 -3.27 6.14
C THR A 92 -9.10 -4.00 5.16
N VAL A 93 -8.46 -3.26 4.26
CA VAL A 93 -7.58 -3.85 3.24
C VAL A 93 -6.19 -3.26 3.38
N HIS A 94 -5.23 -4.15 3.67
CA HIS A 94 -3.81 -3.82 3.70
C HIS A 94 -3.20 -4.11 2.32
N ASP A 95 -2.70 -3.07 1.66
CA ASP A 95 -1.94 -3.16 0.42
C ASP A 95 -0.45 -3.12 0.77
N PHE A 96 0.14 -4.31 0.95
CA PHE A 96 1.56 -4.47 1.22
C PHE A 96 2.41 -4.48 -0.06
N GLU A 97 1.82 -4.23 -1.24
CA GLU A 97 2.58 -4.11 -2.47
C GLU A 97 3.46 -2.86 -2.38
N LYS A 98 4.71 -3.08 -1.96
CA LYS A 98 5.72 -2.04 -1.79
C LYS A 98 6.05 -1.46 -3.16
N LYS A 99 5.35 -0.39 -3.54
CA LYS A 99 5.59 0.28 -4.81
C LYS A 99 6.94 0.98 -4.73
N THR A 100 7.91 0.51 -5.51
CA THR A 100 9.23 1.14 -5.60
C THR A 100 9.16 2.32 -6.54
N VAL A 101 9.53 3.50 -6.05
CA VAL A 101 9.59 4.73 -6.84
C VAL A 101 11.02 5.23 -6.82
N THR A 102 11.60 5.41 -8.00
CA THR A 102 12.94 5.96 -8.17
C THR A 102 12.86 7.40 -8.66
N ALA A 103 13.72 8.26 -8.15
CA ALA A 103 13.82 9.65 -8.56
C ALA A 103 15.30 10.08 -8.59
N ARG A 104 15.64 11.09 -9.38
CA ARG A 104 16.95 11.74 -9.26
C ARG A 104 16.88 12.87 -8.26
N GLU A 105 18.02 13.24 -7.71
CA GLU A 105 18.14 14.42 -6.87
C GLU A 105 17.70 15.68 -7.64
N ARG A 106 17.05 16.61 -6.95
CA ARG A 106 16.44 17.85 -7.47
C ARG A 106 15.21 17.65 -8.37
N GLU A 107 14.75 16.43 -8.58
CA GLU A 107 13.50 16.17 -9.32
C GLU A 107 12.27 16.32 -8.41
N THR A 108 11.11 16.18 -9.01
CA THR A 108 9.83 16.11 -8.30
C THR A 108 9.29 14.70 -8.42
N VAL A 109 8.84 14.12 -7.31
CA VAL A 109 8.23 12.80 -7.27
C VAL A 109 6.83 12.90 -6.72
N THR A 110 5.89 12.18 -7.34
CA THR A 110 4.50 12.11 -6.90
C THR A 110 4.14 10.67 -6.55
N LEU A 111 3.73 10.44 -5.31
CA LEU A 111 3.25 9.18 -4.80
C LEU A 111 1.74 9.09 -5.04
N CYS A 112 1.37 8.56 -6.21
CA CYS A 112 -0.03 8.42 -6.59
C CYS A 112 -0.71 7.30 -5.79
N THR A 113 -1.80 7.65 -5.12
CA THR A 113 -2.60 6.79 -4.24
C THR A 113 -3.82 6.19 -4.94
N GLY A 114 -4.28 6.86 -6.00
CA GLY A 114 -5.55 6.58 -6.70
C GLY A 114 -6.69 7.45 -6.14
N VAL A 115 -7.88 7.36 -6.73
CA VAL A 115 -9.04 8.15 -6.27
C VAL A 115 -9.44 7.70 -4.86
N VAL A 116 -9.34 8.60 -3.89
CA VAL A 116 -9.84 8.40 -2.53
C VAL A 116 -11.19 9.11 -2.43
N GLN A 117 -12.29 8.38 -2.50
CA GLN A 117 -13.61 8.98 -2.29
C GLN A 117 -13.74 9.37 -0.81
N ASN A 118 -13.73 10.68 -0.53
CA ASN A 118 -14.08 11.32 0.75
C ASN A 118 -13.61 10.54 2.00
N PRO A 119 -12.29 10.45 2.26
CA PRO A 119 -11.81 9.86 3.49
C PRO A 119 -12.17 10.74 4.69
N ASP A 120 -12.40 10.12 5.86
CA ASP A 120 -12.59 10.90 7.09
C ASP A 120 -11.23 11.45 7.54
N ASP A 121 -10.18 10.61 7.54
CA ASP A 121 -8.81 11.06 7.78
C ASP A 121 -7.85 10.44 6.76
N LEU A 122 -6.83 11.20 6.37
CA LEU A 122 -5.75 10.73 5.51
C LEU A 122 -4.42 11.18 6.08
N THR A 123 -3.54 10.23 6.33
CA THR A 123 -2.27 10.48 7.01
C THR A 123 -1.10 9.86 6.24
N TRP A 124 -0.03 10.63 6.08
CA TRP A 124 1.23 10.21 5.48
C TRP A 124 2.34 10.15 6.51
N TYR A 125 3.06 9.04 6.51
CA TYR A 125 4.24 8.81 7.34
C TYR A 125 5.48 8.60 6.47
N PHE A 126 6.61 9.13 6.94
CA PHE A 126 7.95 8.82 6.42
C PHE A 126 8.76 8.18 7.54
N ASN A 127 9.18 6.92 7.36
CA ASN A 127 9.90 6.14 8.37
C ASN A 127 9.26 6.28 9.78
N ASP A 128 7.95 6.06 9.86
CA ASP A 128 7.13 6.17 11.09
C ASP A 128 6.92 7.60 11.64
N THR A 129 7.47 8.64 11.00
CA THR A 129 7.23 10.05 11.35
C THR A 129 6.08 10.63 10.54
N LEU A 130 5.13 11.30 11.18
CA LEU A 130 4.04 12.01 10.52
C LEU A 130 4.57 13.18 9.68
N ILE A 131 4.25 13.22 8.38
CA ILE A 131 4.71 14.29 7.47
C ILE A 131 3.58 15.07 6.80
N ALA A 132 2.38 14.50 6.70
CA ALA A 132 1.21 15.22 6.21
C ALA A 132 -0.08 14.55 6.69
N GLU A 133 -1.11 15.37 6.92
CA GLU A 133 -2.42 14.90 7.37
C GLU A 133 -3.53 15.76 6.76
N ILE A 134 -4.64 15.11 6.40
CA ILE A 134 -5.94 15.73 6.15
C ILE A 134 -6.89 15.13 7.17
N ASN A 135 -7.39 15.97 8.07
CA ASN A 135 -8.48 15.59 8.97
C ASN A 135 -9.83 15.91 8.34
N GLY A 136 -10.88 15.20 8.74
CA GLY A 136 -12.24 15.32 8.17
C GLY A 136 -12.90 16.70 8.32
N HIS A 137 -12.21 17.64 8.97
CA HIS A 137 -12.52 19.05 8.94
C HIS A 137 -11.63 19.74 7.88
N PRO A 138 -12.19 20.28 6.79
CA PRO A 138 -11.44 20.81 5.64
C PRO A 138 -10.47 21.97 5.94
N ASN A 139 -10.41 22.46 7.19
CA ASN A 139 -9.55 23.56 7.62
C ASN A 139 -8.30 23.10 8.40
N GLU A 140 -8.13 21.80 8.67
CA GLU A 140 -6.97 21.25 9.38
C GLU A 140 -6.20 20.30 8.46
N ILE A 141 -5.67 20.87 7.37
CA ILE A 141 -4.63 20.21 6.58
C ILE A 141 -3.29 20.63 7.18
N CYS A 142 -2.48 19.66 7.55
CA CYS A 142 -1.10 19.92 7.94
C CYS A 142 -0.16 19.25 6.94
N THR A 143 0.92 19.95 6.63
CA THR A 143 2.06 19.41 5.89
C THR A 143 3.33 19.84 6.60
N ASP A 144 4.32 18.95 6.68
CA ASP A 144 5.65 19.26 7.18
C ASP A 144 5.59 19.85 8.62
N VAL A 145 6.22 21.00 8.89
CA VAL A 145 6.28 21.65 10.20
C VAL A 145 4.91 22.09 10.76
N GLN A 146 3.88 22.10 9.92
CA GLN A 146 2.52 22.42 10.37
C GLN A 146 1.89 21.25 11.12
N CYS A 147 2.40 20.03 10.93
CA CYS A 147 1.97 18.86 11.68
C CYS A 147 2.64 18.83 13.05
N LYS A 148 1.91 18.33 14.05
CA LYS A 148 2.49 18.04 15.36
C LYS A 148 3.60 17.00 15.18
N ASP A 149 4.80 17.29 15.68
CA ASP A 149 6.01 16.49 15.48
C ASP A 149 6.51 16.43 14.02
N GLY A 150 6.11 17.41 13.20
CA GLY A 150 6.52 17.55 11.81
C GLY A 150 8.03 17.73 11.65
N ASP A 151 8.64 16.89 10.82
CA ASP A 151 10.07 16.93 10.50
C ASP A 151 10.38 18.10 9.56
N GLU A 152 11.20 19.08 10.00
CA GLU A 152 11.62 20.24 9.18
C GLU A 152 12.36 19.87 7.89
N ARG A 153 12.74 18.60 7.76
CA ARG A 153 13.37 18.01 6.58
C ARG A 153 12.65 18.37 5.28
N PHE A 154 11.32 18.41 5.27
CA PHE A 154 10.52 18.57 4.07
C PHE A 154 9.98 19.98 3.85
N ARG A 155 10.53 20.95 4.59
CA ARG A 155 10.08 22.34 4.58
C ARG A 155 10.00 22.94 3.19
N ASP A 156 8.82 23.47 2.89
CA ASP A 156 8.43 24.08 1.61
C ASP A 156 8.46 23.15 0.39
N ARG A 157 8.65 21.83 0.59
CA ARG A 157 8.81 20.83 -0.49
C ARG A 157 7.66 19.83 -0.60
N LEU A 158 6.89 19.62 0.47
CA LEU A 158 5.73 18.74 0.45
C LEU A 158 4.48 19.45 -0.05
N LYS A 159 3.74 18.78 -0.94
CA LYS A 159 2.42 19.19 -1.40
C LYS A 159 1.48 17.98 -1.37
N LEU A 160 0.38 18.10 -0.64
CA LEU A 160 -0.65 17.08 -0.56
C LEU A 160 -1.86 17.51 -1.40
N ASP A 161 -2.26 16.66 -2.34
CA ASP A 161 -3.48 16.86 -3.12
C ASP A 161 -4.69 16.36 -2.30
N ASN A 162 -5.60 17.26 -1.97
CA ASN A 162 -6.78 16.94 -1.16
C ASN A 162 -7.88 16.18 -1.91
N GLN A 163 -7.86 16.16 -3.25
CA GLN A 163 -8.85 15.43 -4.05
C GLN A 163 -8.44 13.98 -4.24
N THR A 164 -7.14 13.74 -4.46
CA THR A 164 -6.63 12.38 -4.73
C THR A 164 -5.92 11.75 -3.53
N GLY A 165 -5.48 12.54 -2.54
CA GLY A 165 -4.64 12.07 -1.45
C GLY A 165 -3.17 11.82 -1.85
N SER A 166 -2.79 12.21 -3.08
CA SER A 166 -1.43 12.01 -3.60
C SER A 166 -0.45 12.98 -2.97
N LEU A 167 0.71 12.46 -2.55
CA LEU A 167 1.79 13.26 -1.97
C LEU A 167 2.83 13.58 -3.02
N THR A 168 3.17 14.86 -3.17
CA THR A 168 4.22 15.34 -4.05
C THR A 168 5.37 15.91 -3.24
N ILE A 169 6.58 15.48 -3.56
CA ILE A 169 7.83 15.96 -2.96
C ILE A 169 8.61 16.65 -4.07
N THR A 170 8.85 17.96 -3.93
CA THR A 170 9.68 18.72 -4.87
C THR A 170 11.13 18.78 -4.40
N ASN A 171 12.04 19.01 -5.36
CA ASN A 171 13.47 19.18 -5.09
C ASN A 171 14.01 18.06 -4.17
N THR A 172 13.80 16.81 -4.59
CA THR A 172 14.16 15.61 -3.84
C THR A 172 15.65 15.57 -3.50
N ARG A 173 15.98 15.04 -2.32
CA ARG A 173 17.35 14.85 -1.84
C ARG A 173 17.65 13.38 -1.64
N ASN A 174 18.92 12.99 -1.68
CA ASN A 174 19.34 11.61 -1.38
C ASN A 174 18.77 11.07 -0.06
N THR A 175 18.71 11.95 0.95
CA THR A 175 18.21 11.66 2.29
C THR A 175 16.69 11.45 2.32
N ASP A 176 15.94 11.90 1.30
CA ASP A 176 14.48 11.68 1.21
C ASP A 176 14.14 10.24 0.80
N SER A 177 15.15 9.39 0.57
CA SER A 177 14.98 7.95 0.37
C SER A 177 14.47 7.28 1.65
N GLY A 178 13.49 6.39 1.52
CA GLY A 178 12.91 5.71 2.66
C GLY A 178 11.55 5.09 2.39
N LEU A 179 10.89 4.67 3.47
CA LEU A 179 9.56 4.10 3.44
C LEU A 179 8.53 5.22 3.68
N TYR A 180 7.61 5.37 2.73
CA TYR A 180 6.47 6.26 2.84
C TYR A 180 5.21 5.42 3.01
N GLN A 181 4.45 5.67 4.07
CA GLN A 181 3.22 4.95 4.35
C GLN A 181 2.04 5.90 4.32
N LEU A 182 1.05 5.55 3.51
CA LEU A 182 -0.24 6.20 3.49
C LEU A 182 -1.22 5.39 4.33
N LYS A 183 -1.89 6.05 5.26
CA LYS A 183 -3.01 5.52 6.01
C LYS A 183 -4.24 6.34 5.70
N ILE A 184 -5.24 5.71 5.09
CA ILE A 184 -6.55 6.30 4.86
C ILE A 184 -7.50 5.68 5.87
N ASN A 185 -8.14 6.52 6.67
CA ASN A 185 -9.13 6.12 7.65
C ASN A 185 -10.50 6.69 7.27
N SER A 186 -11.51 5.86 7.39
CA SER A 186 -12.90 6.26 7.35
C SER A 186 -13.62 5.53 8.49
N SER A 187 -14.68 6.14 9.02
CA SER A 187 -15.72 5.53 9.83
C SER A 187 -16.18 4.16 9.30
N ARG A 188 -16.03 3.94 7.99
CA ARG A 188 -16.46 2.73 7.29
C ARG A 188 -15.35 1.71 7.00
N PHE A 189 -14.09 2.14 6.89
CA PHE A 189 -12.98 1.29 6.45
C PHE A 189 -11.62 1.96 6.69
N SER A 190 -10.55 1.16 6.65
CA SER A 190 -9.19 1.69 6.60
C SER A 190 -8.36 1.04 5.51
N ILE A 191 -7.54 1.83 4.82
CA ILE A 191 -6.61 1.38 3.78
C ILE A 191 -5.20 1.80 4.19
N ILE A 192 -4.25 0.89 4.05
CA ILE A 192 -2.82 1.19 4.24
C ILE A 192 -2.08 0.86 2.95
N LYS A 193 -1.29 1.81 2.44
CA LYS A 193 -0.40 1.65 1.27
C LYS A 193 1.03 2.00 1.65
N SER A 194 1.99 1.27 1.10
CA SER A 194 3.42 1.50 1.35
C SER A 194 4.18 1.76 0.05
N PHE A 195 5.01 2.80 0.04
CA PHE A 195 5.87 3.20 -1.07
C PHE A 195 7.32 3.20 -0.62
N SER A 196 8.21 2.63 -1.44
CA SER A 196 9.65 2.68 -1.20
C SER A 196 10.27 3.67 -2.16
N VAL A 197 10.72 4.82 -1.66
CA VAL A 197 11.33 5.84 -2.50
C VAL A 197 12.84 5.72 -2.43
N THR A 198 13.51 5.70 -3.58
CA THR A 198 14.97 5.73 -3.70
C THR A 198 15.38 6.92 -4.57
N VAL A 199 16.15 7.84 -4.00
CA VAL A 199 16.63 9.04 -4.69
C VAL A 199 18.11 8.89 -5.02
N PHE A 200 18.45 9.00 -6.30
CA PHE A 200 19.84 8.93 -6.78
C PHE A 200 20.43 10.33 -6.93
N GLY A 201 21.49 10.63 -6.18
CA GLY A 201 22.30 11.84 -6.37
C GLY A 201 23.18 11.76 -7.62
N GLU A 202 23.54 12.91 -8.18
CA GLU A 202 24.42 12.99 -9.36
C GLU A 202 25.76 12.29 -9.12
N TYR A 203 26.33 12.44 -7.92
CA TYR A 203 27.58 11.77 -7.52
C TYR A 203 27.44 10.25 -7.41
N ASN A 204 26.26 9.72 -7.07
CA ASN A 204 26.05 8.27 -7.02
C ASN A 204 26.12 7.63 -8.40
N LEU A 205 25.56 8.28 -9.43
CA LEU A 205 25.61 7.77 -10.81
C LEU A 205 27.04 7.79 -11.36
N VAL A 206 27.81 8.84 -11.05
CA VAL A 206 29.22 8.97 -11.44
C VAL A 206 30.08 7.93 -10.74
N ILE A 207 29.92 7.74 -9.42
CA ILE A 207 30.64 6.70 -8.68
C ILE A 207 30.30 5.32 -9.21
N GLN A 208 29.02 5.02 -9.46
CA GLN A 208 28.59 3.74 -10.00
C GLN A 208 29.20 3.48 -11.38
N TRP A 209 29.28 4.50 -12.24
CA TRP A 209 29.99 4.43 -13.52
C TRP A 209 31.48 4.20 -13.37
N LEU A 210 32.16 4.87 -12.42
CA LEU A 210 33.59 4.66 -12.15
C LEU A 210 33.85 3.25 -11.61
N VAL A 211 33.00 2.74 -10.72
CA VAL A 211 33.09 1.39 -10.19
C VAL A 211 32.89 0.36 -11.30
N ILE A 212 31.84 0.49 -12.10
CA ILE A 212 31.55 -0.42 -13.21
C ILE A 212 32.67 -0.38 -14.26
N SER A 213 33.12 0.82 -14.65
CA SER A 213 34.20 0.95 -15.63
C SER A 213 35.53 0.40 -15.10
N SER A 214 35.85 0.60 -13.82
CA SER A 214 37.02 -0.02 -13.20
C SER A 214 36.90 -1.55 -13.14
N TYR A 215 35.74 -2.10 -12.75
CA TYR A 215 35.50 -3.54 -12.74
C TYR A 215 35.71 -4.14 -14.13
N PHE A 216 35.14 -3.53 -15.17
CA PHE A 216 35.32 -3.98 -16.55
C PHE A 216 36.78 -3.87 -17.00
N TYR A 217 37.46 -2.76 -16.69
CA TYR A 217 38.88 -2.55 -17.00
C TYR A 217 39.75 -3.67 -16.42
N TRP A 218 39.59 -3.97 -15.13
CA TRP A 218 40.35 -5.02 -14.46
C TRP A 218 39.96 -6.42 -14.90
N SER A 219 38.69 -6.68 -15.22
CA SER A 219 38.26 -7.97 -15.75
C SER A 219 38.83 -8.29 -17.14
N PHE A 220 39.23 -7.27 -17.90
CA PHE A 220 39.85 -7.42 -19.22
C PHE A 220 41.39 -7.52 -19.15
N GLN A 221 42.00 -7.06 -18.06
CA GLN A 221 43.46 -7.02 -17.87
C GLN A 221 44.01 -8.03 -16.85
N ALA A 222 43.16 -8.74 -16.10
CA ALA A 222 43.62 -9.69 -15.09
C ALA A 222 44.40 -10.88 -15.71
N SER A 223 45.72 -10.85 -15.52
CA SER A 223 46.60 -12.03 -15.55
C SER A 223 46.55 -12.73 -14.18
N ALA A 224 46.85 -14.03 -14.13
CA ALA A 224 46.73 -14.89 -12.93
C ALA A 224 47.52 -14.41 -11.68
N SER A 225 48.40 -13.42 -11.82
CA SER A 225 49.18 -12.82 -10.72
C SER A 225 48.49 -11.69 -9.95
N ASP A 226 47.38 -11.11 -10.45
CA ASP A 226 46.92 -9.78 -10.00
C ASP A 226 45.71 -9.80 -9.05
N PHE A 227 45.27 -10.99 -8.61
CA PHE A 227 44.09 -11.16 -7.75
C PHE A 227 44.21 -10.48 -6.38
N TYR A 228 45.42 -10.39 -5.81
CA TYR A 228 45.63 -9.84 -4.47
C TYR A 228 45.50 -8.31 -4.41
N LEU A 229 45.94 -7.63 -5.47
CA LEU A 229 45.80 -6.17 -5.61
C LEU A 229 44.36 -5.77 -5.88
N LEU A 230 43.63 -6.59 -6.65
CA LEU A 230 42.20 -6.41 -6.86
C LEU A 230 41.41 -6.50 -5.56
N LEU A 231 41.70 -7.49 -4.71
CA LEU A 231 41.07 -7.64 -3.40
C LEU A 231 41.32 -6.42 -2.48
N GLN A 232 42.54 -5.88 -2.44
CA GLN A 232 42.84 -4.67 -1.66
C GLN A 232 42.12 -3.42 -2.22
N TYR A 233 42.02 -3.29 -3.54
CA TYR A 233 41.36 -2.15 -4.17
C TYR A 233 39.83 -2.19 -3.94
N PHE A 234 39.20 -3.36 -4.08
CA PHE A 234 37.79 -3.55 -3.74
C PHE A 234 37.51 -3.34 -2.26
N TYR A 235 38.41 -3.78 -1.37
CA TYR A 235 38.30 -3.52 0.06
C TYR A 235 38.30 -2.03 0.40
N TRP A 236 39.19 -1.24 -0.23
CA TRP A 236 39.23 0.21 -0.05
C TRP A 236 38.01 0.92 -0.67
N LEU A 237 37.56 0.50 -1.85
CA LEU A 237 36.35 1.01 -2.48
C LEU A 237 35.08 0.74 -1.65
N CYS A 238 34.99 -0.42 -0.99
CA CYS A 238 33.91 -0.73 -0.07
C CYS A 238 33.90 0.19 1.16
N ILE A 239 35.08 0.47 1.75
CA ILE A 239 35.21 1.34 2.93
C ILE A 239 34.72 2.75 2.64
N PHE A 240 34.97 3.27 1.43
CA PHE A 240 34.58 4.63 1.06
C PHE A 240 33.13 4.76 0.57
N SER A 241 32.51 3.70 0.06
CA SER A 241 31.22 3.79 -0.63
C SER A 241 30.01 3.36 0.22
N ASN A 242 30.20 2.74 1.39
CA ASN A 242 29.11 2.26 2.27
C ASN A 242 28.11 1.34 1.53
N ILE A 243 28.60 0.56 0.55
CA ILE A 243 27.79 -0.35 -0.29
C ILE A 243 27.80 -1.76 0.33
N PHE A 244 26.60 -2.29 0.59
CA PHE A 244 26.34 -3.59 1.24
C PHE A 244 26.81 -4.83 0.44
N LEU A 245 27.34 -4.66 -0.77
CA LEU A 245 27.86 -5.75 -1.60
C LEU A 245 29.17 -6.37 -1.07
N CYS A 246 29.81 -5.78 -0.05
CA CYS A 246 31.12 -6.24 0.40
C CYS A 246 31.12 -7.59 1.13
N TRP A 247 29.96 -8.12 1.54
CA TRP A 247 29.91 -9.36 2.34
C TRP A 247 30.05 -10.65 1.52
N VAL A 248 29.83 -10.61 0.21
CA VAL A 248 29.85 -11.82 -0.64
C VAL A 248 31.26 -12.20 -1.10
N LEU A 249 32.19 -11.23 -1.19
CA LEU A 249 33.53 -11.47 -1.75
C LEU A 249 34.60 -11.89 -0.72
N LEU A 250 34.29 -11.85 0.58
CA LEU A 250 35.23 -12.21 1.65
C LEU A 250 35.16 -13.69 2.08
N LYS A 251 34.38 -14.54 1.39
CA LYS A 251 34.15 -15.94 1.78
C LYS A 251 34.47 -17.02 0.74
N THR A 252 35.18 -16.69 -0.33
CA THR A 252 35.68 -17.64 -1.34
C THR A 252 37.12 -17.33 -1.67
#